data_AF-A0A7S3SNE1-F1
#
_entry.id   AF-A0A7S3SNE1-F1
#
_cell.length_a   1.000
_cell.length_b   1.000
_cell.length_c   1.000
_cell.angle_alpha   90.00
_cell.angle_beta   90.00
_cell.angle_gamma   90.00
#
_symmetry.space_group_name_H-M   'P 1'
#
loop_
_entity.id
_entity.type
_entity.pdbx_description
1 polymer ?
#
loop_
_entity_poly.entity_id
_entity_poly.type
_entity_poly.pdbx_seq_one_letter_code
_entity_poly.pdbx_strand_id
1 'polypeptide(L)'
;MVSPLSRNALDRSLPWRERTPAHPCFCANSTPGFAPYTPDGCDNGQACYWYSQGCSIGCPKCDHKNGRLQIDLCGLGKHATINEPLLRTVNRNATAGSEFDIYKHNPWRAPGTAPVADACGLAGGTPWGANVSEWGDYVATPYAHHGDYGSKVLSRQQTGAIWKRGTQQEVMWQITANHGGGYQYRLCPASEPLTEQCFARTPLEFVPKQALQWSNGSRTPVNGMFVSSGTFPPGSTWAMNPIPPRCLSTCETGNCCSRANTCRPCGNNQTHISKPDCTTCDNTPDPAFPPPCDETGRPGLCSGNQPSRWGSVSVVDVVRIPAALSPGAYILGWRLDCEATAQVWSNCADIVITQ
;
A
#
# COMPACT_ATOMS: atom_id res chain seq x y z
N MET A 1 -2.29 0.43 10.31
CA MET A 1 -1.30 -0.33 11.11
C MET A 1 -0.65 -1.41 10.25
N VAL A 2 0.61 -1.78 10.52
CA VAL A 2 1.14 -3.12 10.21
C VAL A 2 1.40 -3.81 11.55
N SER A 3 1.02 -5.09 11.68
CA SER A 3 1.40 -5.96 12.81
C SER A 3 2.41 -7.00 12.31
N PRO A 4 3.59 -7.15 12.95
CA PRO A 4 4.05 -6.43 14.14
C PRO A 4 4.24 -4.92 13.94
N LEU A 5 4.26 -4.16 15.03
CA LEU A 5 4.35 -2.69 15.01
C LEU A 5 5.46 -2.20 14.07
N SER A 6 5.07 -1.40 13.09
CA SER A 6 5.98 -0.80 12.12
C SER A 6 6.87 0.28 12.73
N ARG A 7 8.12 0.35 12.29
CA ARG A 7 9.03 1.48 12.55
C ARG A 7 8.50 2.80 11.97
N ASN A 8 7.70 2.72 10.91
CA ASN A 8 7.04 3.88 10.31
C ASN A 8 6.04 4.56 11.26
N ALA A 9 5.64 3.88 12.35
CA ALA A 9 4.84 4.43 13.43
C ALA A 9 5.68 5.17 14.50
N LEU A 10 6.88 5.65 14.16
CA LEU A 10 7.80 6.30 15.10
C LEU A 10 7.19 7.47 15.88
N ASP A 11 6.27 8.22 15.27
CA ASP A 11 5.63 9.37 15.91
C ASP A 11 4.55 8.99 16.94
N ARG A 12 4.24 7.69 17.08
CA ARG A 12 3.15 7.21 17.96
C ARG A 12 3.31 7.60 19.42
N SER A 13 4.55 7.83 19.89
CA SER A 13 4.84 8.19 21.27
C SER A 13 4.77 9.68 21.53
N LEU A 14 4.76 10.52 20.49
CA LEU A 14 4.69 11.97 20.66
C LEU A 14 3.29 12.38 21.15
N PRO A 15 3.17 13.52 21.86
CA PRO A 15 1.88 14.12 22.16
C PRO A 15 1.04 14.32 20.90
N TRP A 16 -0.29 14.18 21.01
CA TRP A 16 -1.22 14.28 19.87
C TRP A 16 -0.90 15.46 18.92
N ARG A 17 -0.72 16.66 19.47
CA ARG A 17 -0.48 17.89 18.70
C ARG A 17 0.86 17.90 17.94
N GLU A 18 1.78 17.01 18.30
CA GLU A 18 3.13 16.90 17.73
C GLU A 18 3.26 15.74 16.74
N ARG A 19 2.27 14.83 16.69
CA ARG A 19 2.23 13.69 15.73
C ARG A 19 1.12 13.77 14.68
N THR A 20 0.26 14.78 14.76
CA THR A 20 -0.81 14.95 13.77
C THR A 20 -0.27 15.55 12.49
N PRO A 21 -0.61 14.99 11.31
CA PRO A 21 -0.45 15.70 10.05
C PRO A 21 -1.16 17.06 10.07
N ALA A 22 -0.88 17.93 9.10
CA ALA A 22 -1.60 19.19 8.92
C ALA A 22 -3.12 18.99 8.65
N HIS A 23 -3.51 17.76 8.35
CA HIS A 23 -4.87 17.31 8.07
C HIS A 23 -5.35 16.26 9.10
N PRO A 24 -6.66 15.95 9.15
CA PRO A 24 -7.22 14.95 10.06
C PRO A 24 -6.47 13.63 10.00
N CYS A 25 -6.42 12.90 11.11
CA CYS A 25 -5.59 11.70 11.18
C CYS A 25 -6.15 10.56 10.34
N PHE A 26 -5.67 10.49 9.09
CA PHE A 26 -6.03 9.45 8.14
C PHE A 26 -5.26 8.15 8.41
N CYS A 27 -4.14 8.20 9.14
CA CYS A 27 -3.29 7.04 9.43
C CYS A 27 -3.71 6.23 10.69
N ALA A 28 -4.87 6.52 11.28
CA ALA A 28 -5.31 6.02 12.58
C ALA A 28 -5.81 4.57 12.57
N ASN A 29 -5.55 3.82 13.64
CA ASN A 29 -6.02 2.44 13.77
C ASN A 29 -7.24 2.29 14.69
N SER A 30 -7.47 3.24 15.62
CA SER A 30 -8.39 3.08 16.75
C SER A 30 -9.76 3.75 16.59
N THR A 31 -9.95 4.69 15.66
CA THR A 31 -11.21 5.45 15.53
C THR A 31 -11.86 5.29 14.15
N PRO A 32 -13.16 4.92 14.08
CA PRO A 32 -13.97 4.98 12.86
C PRO A 32 -14.02 6.39 12.25
N GLY A 33 -13.89 6.47 10.92
CA GLY A 33 -14.01 7.71 10.15
C GLY A 33 -12.88 8.72 10.36
N PHE A 34 -13.01 9.88 9.70
CA PHE A 34 -12.24 11.10 9.98
C PHE A 34 -12.23 11.30 11.50
N ALA A 35 -11.13 11.00 12.20
CA ALA A 35 -10.99 11.37 13.60
C ALA A 35 -10.93 12.90 13.63
N PRO A 36 -12.01 13.61 13.99
CA PRO A 36 -12.01 15.05 13.99
C PRO A 36 -11.28 15.45 15.26
N TYR A 37 -9.98 15.74 15.16
CA TYR A 37 -9.22 16.43 16.20
C TYR A 37 -9.22 15.79 17.61
N THR A 38 -9.58 14.50 17.76
CA THR A 38 -9.61 13.84 19.06
C THR A 38 -8.30 13.10 19.36
N PRO A 39 -7.67 13.26 20.54
CA PRO A 39 -6.42 12.60 20.94
C PRO A 39 -6.37 11.08 20.71
N ASP A 40 -7.52 10.41 20.77
CA ASP A 40 -7.68 8.96 20.76
C ASP A 40 -7.54 8.32 19.36
N GLY A 41 -7.27 9.11 18.32
CA GLY A 41 -7.31 8.68 16.91
C GLY A 41 -6.06 8.92 16.07
N CYS A 42 -4.85 8.98 16.63
CA CYS A 42 -3.58 9.03 15.86
C CYS A 42 -2.56 8.07 16.49
N ASP A 43 -3.00 6.90 16.94
CA ASP A 43 -2.16 5.94 17.65
C ASP A 43 -0.99 5.39 16.81
N ASN A 44 -1.03 5.61 15.49
CA ASN A 44 0.01 5.24 14.54
C ASN A 44 0.84 6.43 14.00
N GLY A 45 0.58 7.65 14.49
CA GLY A 45 1.21 8.87 13.97
C GLY A 45 1.06 9.00 12.46
N GLN A 46 2.18 9.22 11.76
CA GLN A 46 2.24 9.43 10.32
C GLN A 46 2.66 8.17 9.52
N ALA A 47 2.44 6.97 10.05
CA ALA A 47 2.89 5.72 9.41
C ALA A 47 2.35 5.48 8.00
N CYS A 48 1.24 6.09 7.62
CA CYS A 48 0.66 5.97 6.28
C CYS A 48 1.29 6.93 5.24
N TYR A 49 2.21 7.81 5.64
CA TYR A 49 2.90 8.72 4.73
C TYR A 49 4.23 8.17 4.21
N TRP A 50 4.49 6.87 4.39
CA TRP A 50 5.73 6.23 3.93
C TRP A 50 5.46 5.38 2.69
N TYR A 51 5.76 5.96 1.54
CA TYR A 51 5.56 5.32 0.23
C TYR A 51 6.56 5.88 -0.78
N SER A 52 6.55 5.41 -2.01
CA SER A 52 7.30 5.95 -3.15
C SER A 52 6.31 6.24 -4.27
N GLN A 53 6.47 7.36 -4.97
CA GLN A 53 5.62 7.69 -6.11
C GLN A 53 6.42 7.85 -7.41
N GLY A 54 5.74 7.81 -8.55
CA GLY A 54 6.41 7.85 -9.85
C GLY A 54 7.15 6.56 -10.16
N CYS A 55 6.67 5.44 -9.61
CA CYS A 55 7.27 4.12 -9.76
C CYS A 55 6.43 3.31 -10.76
N SER A 56 6.95 3.10 -11.96
CA SER A 56 6.32 2.30 -13.02
C SER A 56 7.06 0.98 -13.21
N ILE A 57 6.36 -0.05 -13.66
CA ILE A 57 6.93 -1.39 -13.86
C ILE A 57 8.12 -1.34 -14.83
N GLY A 58 9.20 -2.05 -14.50
CA GLY A 58 10.40 -2.14 -15.34
C GLY A 58 11.26 -0.87 -15.38
N CYS A 59 10.87 0.21 -14.72
CA CYS A 59 11.72 1.39 -14.60
C CYS A 59 12.89 1.15 -13.63
N PRO A 60 14.08 1.73 -13.90
CA PRO A 60 15.24 1.55 -13.04
C PRO A 60 15.15 2.34 -11.72
N LYS A 61 14.35 3.41 -11.69
CA LYS A 61 14.14 4.27 -10.53
C LYS A 61 12.76 4.92 -10.61
N CYS A 62 12.24 5.35 -9.46
CA CYS A 62 11.07 6.21 -9.44
C CYS A 62 11.44 7.63 -9.90
N ASP A 63 10.52 8.32 -10.55
CA ASP A 63 10.71 9.74 -10.89
C ASP A 63 10.31 10.69 -9.74
N HIS A 64 9.68 10.17 -8.69
CA HIS A 64 9.15 10.88 -7.51
C HIS A 64 8.12 11.98 -7.79
N LYS A 65 7.71 12.20 -9.05
CA LYS A 65 6.83 13.28 -9.51
C LYS A 65 5.45 12.74 -9.88
N ASN A 66 5.43 11.70 -10.70
CA ASN A 66 4.25 11.28 -11.45
C ASN A 66 3.58 10.09 -10.76
N GLY A 67 3.00 10.31 -9.58
CA GLY A 67 2.25 9.27 -8.87
C GLY A 67 0.98 8.80 -9.58
N ARG A 68 0.47 9.59 -10.53
CA ARG A 68 -0.85 9.40 -11.12
C ARG A 68 -0.91 9.34 -12.65
N LEU A 69 0.21 9.56 -13.32
CA LEU A 69 0.24 9.56 -14.78
C LEU A 69 0.23 8.11 -15.30
N GLN A 70 -0.82 7.75 -16.05
CA GLN A 70 -1.12 6.37 -16.46
C GLN A 70 -0.41 5.99 -17.77
N ILE A 71 0.91 6.12 -17.77
CA ILE A 71 1.78 5.83 -18.92
C ILE A 71 3.01 5.03 -18.47
N ASP A 72 3.78 4.53 -19.43
CA ASP A 72 5.13 4.05 -19.18
C ASP A 72 6.06 5.24 -18.83
N LEU A 73 6.27 5.48 -17.54
CA LEU A 73 7.02 6.65 -17.04
C LEU A 73 8.48 6.68 -17.50
N CYS A 74 9.09 5.54 -17.83
CA CYS A 74 10.49 5.47 -18.28
C CYS A 74 10.63 5.16 -19.77
N GLY A 75 9.53 4.86 -20.47
CA GLY A 75 9.54 4.54 -21.91
C GLY A 75 10.31 3.27 -22.28
N LEU A 76 10.49 2.33 -21.34
CA LEU A 76 11.25 1.10 -21.54
C LEU A 76 10.40 -0.09 -22.00
N GLY A 77 9.09 0.08 -22.16
CA GLY A 77 8.20 -0.88 -22.80
C GLY A 77 7.93 -2.13 -21.98
N LYS A 78 8.02 -2.07 -20.65
CA LYS A 78 7.68 -3.23 -19.81
C LYS A 78 6.19 -3.54 -19.91
N HIS A 79 5.87 -4.77 -20.29
CA HIS A 79 4.50 -5.26 -20.35
C HIS A 79 3.99 -5.76 -19.00
N ALA A 80 2.71 -5.53 -18.72
CA ALA A 80 1.99 -6.11 -17.60
C ALA A 80 2.00 -7.64 -17.67
N THR A 81 2.24 -8.29 -16.52
CA THR A 81 2.16 -9.74 -16.35
C THR A 81 0.81 -10.16 -15.77
N ILE A 82 0.15 -9.28 -15.00
CA ILE A 82 -1.24 -9.48 -14.57
C ILE A 82 -2.18 -8.93 -15.63
N ASN A 83 -2.74 -9.83 -16.42
CA ASN A 83 -3.74 -9.53 -17.47
C ASN A 83 -5.10 -10.18 -17.22
N GLU A 84 -5.21 -11.14 -16.30
CA GLU A 84 -6.47 -11.76 -15.89
C GLU A 84 -7.33 -10.75 -15.12
N PRO A 85 -8.56 -10.42 -15.58
CA PRO A 85 -9.44 -9.47 -14.90
C PRO A 85 -9.68 -9.73 -13.42
N LEU A 86 -9.77 -11.00 -12.99
CA LEU A 86 -10.01 -11.34 -11.59
C LEU A 86 -8.82 -11.02 -10.67
N LEU A 87 -7.61 -10.91 -11.22
CA LEU A 87 -6.38 -10.58 -10.49
C LEU A 87 -6.09 -9.06 -10.45
N ARG A 88 -6.90 -8.25 -11.14
CA ARG A 88 -6.86 -6.79 -11.07
C ARG A 88 -7.77 -6.29 -9.95
N THR A 89 -7.45 -5.18 -9.32
CA THR A 89 -8.26 -4.51 -8.29
C THR A 89 -9.03 -3.31 -8.82
N VAL A 90 -8.68 -2.83 -10.01
CA VAL A 90 -9.34 -1.73 -10.72
C VAL A 90 -9.37 -2.05 -12.21
N ASN A 91 -10.21 -1.35 -13.00
CA ASN A 91 -10.23 -1.48 -14.47
C ASN A 91 -10.38 -2.93 -15.00
N ARG A 92 -11.12 -3.78 -14.26
CA ARG A 92 -11.36 -5.20 -14.60
C ARG A 92 -12.08 -5.40 -15.94
N ASN A 93 -12.90 -4.44 -16.35
CA ASN A 93 -13.69 -4.53 -17.58
C ASN A 93 -12.88 -4.19 -18.85
N ALA A 94 -11.66 -3.65 -18.74
CA ALA A 94 -10.86 -3.30 -19.90
C ALA A 94 -10.11 -4.52 -20.46
N THR A 95 -10.19 -4.71 -21.77
CA THR A 95 -9.38 -5.68 -22.50
C THR A 95 -7.90 -5.43 -22.24
N ALA A 96 -7.18 -6.47 -21.79
CA ALA A 96 -5.74 -6.39 -21.49
C ALA A 96 -4.94 -5.75 -22.65
N GLY A 97 -4.08 -4.79 -22.33
CA GLY A 97 -3.20 -4.14 -23.30
C GLY A 97 -3.87 -3.10 -24.20
N SER A 98 -5.21 -3.01 -24.23
CA SER A 98 -5.93 -1.99 -25.01
C SER A 98 -5.61 -0.57 -24.55
N GLU A 99 -6.04 0.43 -25.32
CA GLU A 99 -5.95 1.84 -24.90
C GLU A 99 -6.74 2.11 -23.61
N PHE A 100 -7.82 1.35 -23.36
CA PHE A 100 -8.66 1.47 -22.16
C PHE A 100 -8.09 0.75 -20.92
N ASP A 101 -7.03 -0.04 -21.09
CA ASP A 101 -6.26 -0.66 -20.02
C ASP A 101 -5.23 0.33 -19.46
N ILE A 102 -5.73 1.43 -18.90
CA ILE A 102 -4.91 2.60 -18.55
C ILE A 102 -3.89 2.29 -17.44
N TYR A 103 -4.23 1.38 -16.52
CA TYR A 103 -3.41 1.08 -15.34
C TYR A 103 -2.27 0.08 -15.63
N LYS A 104 -2.13 -0.43 -16.86
CA LYS A 104 -1.18 -1.49 -17.22
C LYS A 104 0.30 -1.21 -16.92
N HIS A 105 0.66 0.04 -16.63
CA HIS A 105 2.02 0.47 -16.31
C HIS A 105 2.31 0.55 -14.80
N ASN A 106 1.27 0.47 -13.97
CA ASN A 106 1.40 0.64 -12.53
C ASN A 106 1.94 -0.61 -11.83
N PRO A 107 2.56 -0.45 -10.64
CA PRO A 107 3.31 -1.50 -9.94
C PRO A 107 2.61 -2.86 -9.87
N TRP A 108 1.32 -2.90 -9.49
CA TRP A 108 0.60 -4.17 -9.34
C TRP A 108 0.51 -4.97 -10.64
N ARG A 109 0.56 -4.31 -11.79
CA ARG A 109 0.42 -4.98 -13.09
C ARG A 109 1.63 -5.83 -13.47
N ALA A 110 2.75 -5.70 -12.76
CA ALA A 110 3.84 -6.66 -12.74
C ALA A 110 4.49 -6.69 -11.33
N PRO A 111 3.93 -7.43 -10.37
CA PRO A 111 4.25 -7.29 -8.95
C PRO A 111 5.74 -7.44 -8.64
N GLY A 112 6.28 -6.53 -7.85
CA GLY A 112 7.67 -6.49 -7.43
C GLY A 112 8.64 -5.86 -8.43
N THR A 113 8.22 -5.59 -9.67
CA THR A 113 9.11 -5.11 -10.73
C THR A 113 9.24 -3.58 -10.80
N ALA A 114 8.32 -2.85 -10.19
CA ALA A 114 8.48 -1.41 -10.03
C ALA A 114 9.59 -1.11 -9.00
N PRO A 115 10.39 -0.05 -9.21
CA PRO A 115 11.38 0.38 -8.25
C PRO A 115 10.71 1.00 -7.02
N VAL A 116 11.49 1.25 -5.97
CA VAL A 116 11.09 2.06 -4.81
C VAL A 116 12.15 3.12 -4.55
N ALA A 117 11.77 4.23 -3.94
CA ALA A 117 12.72 5.23 -3.45
C ALA A 117 13.54 4.67 -2.27
N ASP A 118 12.85 3.96 -1.36
CA ASP A 118 13.44 3.32 -0.18
C ASP A 118 12.63 2.09 0.22
N ALA A 119 13.31 1.02 0.66
CA ALA A 119 12.67 -0.25 0.99
C ALA A 119 11.76 -0.17 2.23
N CYS A 120 11.98 0.82 3.11
CA CYS A 120 11.12 1.12 4.27
C CYS A 120 10.26 2.38 4.05
N GLY A 121 10.15 2.85 2.80
CA GLY A 121 9.33 3.99 2.40
C GLY A 121 10.08 5.32 2.43
N LEU A 122 9.57 6.29 1.65
CA LEU A 122 10.03 7.67 1.63
C LEU A 122 8.97 8.54 2.29
N ALA A 123 9.34 9.36 3.27
CA ALA A 123 8.41 10.22 3.99
C ALA A 123 7.77 11.23 3.02
N GLY A 124 6.44 11.17 2.88
CA GLY A 124 5.66 12.00 1.96
C GLY A 124 5.65 11.51 0.51
N GLY A 125 6.32 10.40 0.19
CA GLY A 125 6.34 9.82 -1.15
C GLY A 125 7.27 10.51 -2.16
N THR A 126 7.80 11.68 -1.83
CA THR A 126 8.63 12.51 -2.70
C THR A 126 9.68 13.31 -1.90
N PRO A 127 10.83 13.69 -2.47
CA PRO A 127 11.76 14.60 -1.81
C PRO A 127 11.37 16.08 -1.90
N TRP A 128 10.28 16.45 -2.60
CA TRP A 128 9.97 17.86 -2.95
C TRP A 128 8.86 18.53 -2.15
N GLY A 129 8.36 17.92 -1.07
CA GLY A 129 7.29 18.49 -0.26
C GLY A 129 5.92 18.45 -0.95
N ALA A 130 5.01 19.33 -0.51
CA ALA A 130 3.66 19.49 -1.07
C ALA A 130 3.58 20.00 -2.53
N ASN A 131 4.71 20.11 -3.24
CA ASN A 131 4.81 20.64 -4.61
C ASN A 131 4.59 19.57 -5.70
N VAL A 132 3.86 18.49 -5.40
CA VAL A 132 3.61 17.36 -6.31
C VAL A 132 2.12 17.02 -6.36
N SER A 133 1.67 16.26 -7.36
CA SER A 133 0.25 15.91 -7.56
C SER A 133 -0.41 15.13 -6.43
N GLU A 134 0.39 14.60 -5.50
CA GLU A 134 -0.08 13.66 -4.48
C GLU A 134 -0.15 14.32 -3.11
N TRP A 135 -1.16 13.93 -2.34
CA TRP A 135 -1.51 14.49 -1.02
C TRP A 135 -0.61 13.97 0.14
N GLY A 136 0.65 13.66 -0.15
CA GLY A 136 1.61 13.10 0.81
C GLY A 136 2.36 14.16 1.59
N ASP A 137 1.71 14.90 2.48
CA ASP A 137 2.42 15.89 3.30
C ASP A 137 2.84 15.31 4.66
N TYR A 138 4.05 14.73 4.71
CA TYR A 138 4.67 14.33 5.98
C TYR A 138 5.08 15.57 6.77
N VAL A 139 4.44 15.80 7.91
CA VAL A 139 4.78 16.90 8.82
C VAL A 139 6.02 16.54 9.62
N ALA A 140 6.99 17.45 9.65
CA ALA A 140 8.22 17.21 10.40
C ALA A 140 7.94 16.99 11.90
N THR A 141 8.57 15.97 12.46
CA THR A 141 8.59 15.66 13.89
C THR A 141 10.05 15.63 14.37
N PRO A 142 10.30 15.49 15.69
CA PRO A 142 11.67 15.28 16.18
C PRO A 142 12.37 14.03 15.63
N TYR A 143 11.64 13.11 14.97
CA TYR A 143 12.18 11.83 14.52
C TYR A 143 12.40 11.74 13.00
N ALA A 144 11.62 12.45 12.20
CA ALA A 144 11.74 12.46 10.74
C ALA A 144 11.06 13.70 10.13
N HIS A 145 11.40 13.99 8.88
CA HIS A 145 10.76 15.02 8.06
C HIS A 145 10.47 14.53 6.65
N HIS A 146 9.67 15.31 5.90
CA HIS A 146 9.38 15.03 4.50
C HIS A 146 10.66 14.79 3.69
N GLY A 147 10.65 13.77 2.83
CA GLY A 147 11.78 13.40 1.99
C GLY A 147 12.79 12.46 2.65
N ASP A 148 12.61 12.10 3.93
CA ASP A 148 13.49 11.14 4.59
C ASP A 148 13.31 9.71 4.09
N TYR A 149 14.44 9.02 3.93
CA TYR A 149 14.47 7.58 3.61
C TYR A 149 14.27 6.74 4.86
N GLY A 150 13.24 5.90 4.86
CA GLY A 150 12.86 5.07 5.99
C GLY A 150 14.00 4.16 6.46
N SER A 151 14.77 3.58 5.54
CA SER A 151 15.94 2.75 5.85
C SER A 151 17.06 3.48 6.61
N LYS A 152 17.02 4.82 6.65
CA LYS A 152 18.05 5.69 7.27
C LYS A 152 17.59 6.29 8.58
N VAL A 153 16.35 6.76 8.65
CA VAL A 153 15.85 7.51 9.81
C VAL A 153 15.03 6.67 10.78
N LEU A 154 14.43 5.56 10.32
CA LEU A 154 13.56 4.74 11.15
C LEU A 154 14.35 3.89 12.15
N SER A 155 14.31 4.31 13.41
CA SER A 155 14.90 3.60 14.52
C SER A 155 14.16 2.31 14.86
N ARG A 156 14.89 1.39 15.51
CA ARG A 156 14.34 0.12 15.99
C ARG A 156 13.16 0.36 16.94
N GLN A 157 12.06 -0.34 16.70
CA GLN A 157 10.90 -0.35 17.61
C GLN A 157 10.88 -1.63 18.44
N GLN A 158 10.44 -1.54 19.69
CA GLN A 158 10.21 -2.72 20.53
C GLN A 158 8.85 -3.34 20.17
N THR A 159 8.86 -4.25 19.20
CA THR A 159 7.64 -4.91 18.71
C THR A 159 7.21 -6.10 19.57
N GLY A 160 8.14 -6.71 20.31
CA GLY A 160 7.91 -7.98 21.00
C GLY A 160 7.73 -9.20 20.07
N ALA A 161 7.89 -9.03 18.75
CA ALA A 161 7.68 -10.10 17.78
C ALA A 161 8.86 -11.08 17.76
N ILE A 162 8.69 -12.20 18.46
CA ILE A 162 9.62 -13.32 18.50
C ILE A 162 8.98 -14.49 17.75
N TRP A 163 9.53 -14.85 16.60
CA TRP A 163 8.97 -15.85 15.70
C TRP A 163 9.90 -17.05 15.57
N LYS A 164 9.34 -18.25 15.69
CA LYS A 164 10.09 -19.48 15.49
C LYS A 164 10.16 -19.85 14.01
N ARG A 165 11.33 -20.18 13.49
CA ARG A 165 11.47 -20.66 12.11
C ARG A 165 10.65 -21.93 11.85
N GLY A 166 10.16 -22.10 10.63
CA GLY A 166 9.28 -23.22 10.24
C GLY A 166 7.83 -23.10 10.71
N THR A 167 7.48 -22.07 11.49
CA THR A 167 6.12 -21.85 12.00
C THR A 167 5.30 -20.91 11.10
N GLN A 168 4.01 -20.82 11.41
CA GLN A 168 3.09 -19.86 10.81
C GLN A 168 2.92 -18.68 11.76
N GLN A 169 2.96 -17.46 11.22
CA GLN A 169 2.85 -16.23 11.99
C GLN A 169 1.75 -15.37 11.41
N GLU A 170 0.94 -14.78 12.29
CA GLU A 170 -0.07 -13.82 11.88
C GLU A 170 0.57 -12.46 11.62
N VAL A 171 0.18 -11.85 10.52
CA VAL A 171 0.53 -10.48 10.16
C VAL A 171 -0.74 -9.74 9.81
N MET A 172 -0.69 -8.42 9.95
CA MET A 172 -1.86 -7.59 9.71
C MET A 172 -1.43 -6.31 9.03
N TRP A 173 -2.25 -5.77 8.15
CA TRP A 173 -2.09 -4.42 7.63
C TRP A 173 -3.44 -3.72 7.47
N GLN A 174 -3.43 -2.40 7.35
CA GLN A 174 -4.63 -1.59 7.11
C GLN A 174 -4.36 -0.61 5.97
N ILE A 175 -5.42 -0.26 5.24
CA ILE A 175 -5.34 0.63 4.09
C ILE A 175 -6.23 1.83 4.28
N THR A 176 -5.67 3.04 4.22
CA THR A 176 -6.48 4.25 4.29
C THR A 176 -6.83 4.74 2.89
N ALA A 177 -5.81 5.14 2.13
CA ALA A 177 -5.93 5.49 0.73
C ALA A 177 -5.92 4.20 -0.10
N ASN A 178 -7.10 3.77 -0.56
CA ASN A 178 -7.24 2.49 -1.26
C ASN A 178 -7.04 2.65 -2.77
N HIS A 179 -5.78 2.66 -3.19
CA HIS A 179 -5.38 2.66 -4.61
C HIS A 179 -5.41 1.26 -5.24
N GLY A 180 -6.04 0.28 -4.57
CA GLY A 180 -6.02 -1.12 -4.99
C GLY A 180 -4.60 -1.71 -4.96
N GLY A 181 -4.38 -2.72 -5.80
CA GLY A 181 -3.11 -3.39 -5.99
C GLY A 181 -2.95 -4.67 -5.18
N GLY A 182 -1.71 -5.01 -4.87
CA GLY A 182 -1.39 -6.21 -4.10
C GLY A 182 -0.04 -6.13 -3.43
N TYR A 183 0.17 -7.00 -2.46
CA TYR A 183 1.20 -6.83 -1.45
C TYR A 183 1.95 -8.13 -1.16
N GLN A 184 3.12 -7.97 -0.54
CA GLN A 184 3.99 -9.05 -0.13
C GLN A 184 4.69 -8.73 1.20
N TYR A 185 4.92 -9.78 1.98
CA TYR A 185 5.77 -9.75 3.18
C TYR A 185 7.12 -10.38 2.88
N ARG A 186 8.20 -9.75 3.36
CA ARG A 186 9.58 -10.16 3.06
C ARG A 186 10.49 -9.95 4.26
N LEU A 187 11.58 -10.69 4.36
CA LEU A 187 12.57 -10.53 5.44
C LEU A 187 13.93 -10.08 4.92
N CYS A 188 14.55 -9.16 5.65
CA CYS A 188 15.94 -8.75 5.50
C CYS A 188 16.65 -8.88 6.85
N PRO A 189 17.85 -9.48 6.97
CA PRO A 189 18.61 -9.47 8.22
C PRO A 189 18.87 -8.04 8.69
N ALA A 190 18.65 -7.77 9.98
CA ALA A 190 18.79 -6.41 10.52
C ALA A 190 20.24 -5.89 10.51
N SER A 191 21.22 -6.78 10.34
CA SER A 191 22.63 -6.46 10.19
C SER A 191 23.03 -6.05 8.76
N GLU A 192 22.14 -6.21 7.78
CA GLU A 192 22.41 -5.87 6.38
C GLU A 192 21.80 -4.52 5.97
N PRO A 193 22.31 -3.88 4.91
CA PRO A 193 21.66 -2.73 4.31
C PRO A 193 20.23 -3.05 3.87
N LEU A 194 19.26 -2.29 4.38
CA LEU A 194 17.83 -2.45 4.10
C LEU A 194 17.50 -1.97 2.68
N THR A 195 17.74 -2.84 1.70
CA THR A 195 17.53 -2.60 0.26
C THR A 195 16.44 -3.54 -0.27
N GLU A 196 15.81 -3.19 -1.39
CA GLU A 196 14.87 -4.10 -2.07
C GLU A 196 15.54 -5.42 -2.43
N GLN A 197 16.83 -5.40 -2.79
CA GLN A 197 17.60 -6.61 -3.06
C GLN A 197 17.70 -7.51 -1.82
N CYS A 198 17.89 -6.94 -0.63
CA CYS A 198 17.92 -7.71 0.62
C CYS A 198 16.58 -8.41 0.87
N PHE A 199 15.48 -7.67 0.82
CA PHE A 199 14.13 -8.20 1.02
C PHE A 199 13.72 -9.22 -0.04
N ALA A 200 14.11 -8.98 -1.30
CA ALA A 200 13.86 -9.89 -2.42
C ALA A 200 14.50 -11.27 -2.25
N ARG A 201 15.47 -11.46 -1.34
CA ARG A 201 16.03 -12.80 -1.06
C ARG A 201 15.10 -13.69 -0.23
N THR A 202 14.19 -13.09 0.55
CA THR A 202 13.32 -13.86 1.46
C THR A 202 11.86 -13.37 1.42
N PRO A 203 11.14 -13.52 0.30
CA PRO A 203 9.68 -13.43 0.30
C PRO A 203 9.07 -14.49 1.22
N LEU A 204 8.07 -14.10 2.00
CA LEU A 204 7.35 -15.03 2.86
C LEU A 204 6.16 -15.65 2.12
N GLU A 205 5.98 -16.95 2.28
CA GLU A 205 4.84 -17.67 1.71
C GLU A 205 3.57 -17.38 2.51
N PHE A 206 2.49 -17.07 1.80
CA PHE A 206 1.16 -16.98 2.40
C PHE A 206 0.59 -18.37 2.69
N VAL A 207 0.00 -18.53 3.87
CA VAL A 207 -0.90 -19.64 4.20
C VAL A 207 -2.32 -19.16 3.86
N PRO A 208 -3.16 -19.97 3.19
CA PRO A 208 -4.47 -19.54 2.72
C PRO A 208 -5.49 -19.44 3.87
N LYS A 209 -5.25 -18.48 4.77
CA LYS A 209 -6.04 -18.11 5.94
C LYS A 209 -6.03 -16.59 6.02
N GLN A 210 -6.85 -15.95 5.18
CA GLN A 210 -7.02 -14.51 5.17
C GLN A 210 -8.33 -14.14 5.86
N ALA A 211 -8.34 -13.03 6.59
CA ALA A 211 -9.53 -12.49 7.23
C ALA A 211 -9.52 -10.96 7.21
N LEU A 212 -10.70 -10.37 7.35
CA LEU A 212 -10.84 -8.98 7.74
C LEU A 212 -10.99 -8.88 9.26
N GLN A 213 -10.40 -7.86 9.87
CA GLN A 213 -10.56 -7.55 11.30
C GLN A 213 -10.98 -6.09 11.49
N TRP A 214 -12.00 -5.84 12.32
CA TRP A 214 -12.44 -4.49 12.69
C TRP A 214 -11.90 -4.05 14.06
N SER A 215 -12.04 -2.76 14.37
CA SER A 215 -11.56 -2.16 15.62
C SER A 215 -12.11 -2.81 16.90
N ASN A 216 -13.29 -3.43 16.85
CA ASN A 216 -13.87 -4.19 17.96
C ASN A 216 -13.28 -5.61 18.12
N GLY A 217 -12.30 -6.00 17.31
CA GLY A 217 -11.67 -7.32 17.31
C GLY A 217 -12.45 -8.41 16.57
N SER A 218 -13.66 -8.12 16.07
CA SER A 218 -14.42 -9.08 15.25
C SER A 218 -13.66 -9.39 13.96
N ARG A 219 -13.79 -10.65 13.50
CA ARG A 219 -13.12 -11.16 12.30
C ARG A 219 -14.08 -11.87 11.38
N THR A 220 -13.89 -11.66 10.08
CA THR A 220 -14.61 -12.38 9.02
C THR A 220 -13.59 -13.02 8.08
N PRO A 221 -13.58 -14.35 7.93
CA PRO A 221 -12.74 -15.02 6.94
C PRO A 221 -13.05 -14.53 5.52
N VAL A 222 -12.03 -14.37 4.70
CA VAL A 222 -12.16 -14.01 3.29
C VAL A 222 -11.32 -14.93 2.41
N ASN A 223 -11.77 -15.16 1.18
CA ASN A 223 -11.02 -15.92 0.20
C ASN A 223 -9.96 -15.01 -0.43
N GLY A 224 -8.72 -15.11 0.04
CA GLY A 224 -7.59 -14.39 -0.54
C GLY A 224 -7.26 -14.88 -1.95
N MET A 225 -6.86 -13.96 -2.82
CA MET A 225 -6.31 -14.27 -4.15
C MET A 225 -4.81 -14.02 -4.17
N PHE A 226 -4.06 -15.01 -4.68
CA PHE A 226 -2.60 -15.01 -4.66
C PHE A 226 -2.04 -15.19 -6.07
N VAL A 227 -0.94 -14.51 -6.36
CA VAL A 227 -0.27 -14.52 -7.67
C VAL A 227 1.20 -14.84 -7.48
N SER A 228 1.69 -15.85 -8.21
CA SER A 228 3.12 -16.24 -8.19
C SER A 228 3.76 -16.27 -9.58
N SER A 229 2.97 -16.11 -10.63
CA SER A 229 3.45 -16.04 -12.01
C SER A 229 3.68 -14.59 -12.42
N GLY A 230 4.79 -14.34 -13.13
CA GLY A 230 5.13 -12.99 -13.61
C GLY A 230 5.45 -11.99 -12.50
N THR A 231 5.83 -12.48 -11.32
CA THR A 231 6.23 -11.68 -10.15
C THR A 231 7.74 -11.51 -10.07
N PHE A 232 8.19 -10.57 -9.24
CA PHE A 232 9.58 -10.40 -8.86
C PHE A 232 9.75 -10.47 -7.32
N PRO A 233 10.68 -11.28 -6.81
CA PRO A 233 11.46 -12.31 -7.51
C PRO A 233 10.59 -13.34 -8.24
N PRO A 234 11.09 -14.00 -9.29
CA PRO A 234 10.34 -15.02 -10.01
C PRO A 234 9.81 -16.11 -9.07
N GLY A 235 8.52 -16.43 -9.17
CA GLY A 235 7.87 -17.45 -8.35
C GLY A 235 7.50 -16.99 -6.93
N SER A 236 7.88 -15.77 -6.53
CA SER A 236 7.45 -15.20 -5.25
C SER A 236 5.94 -14.95 -5.27
N THR A 237 5.27 -15.20 -4.15
CA THR A 237 3.81 -15.07 -4.05
C THR A 237 3.43 -13.70 -3.52
N TRP A 238 2.46 -13.06 -4.18
CA TRP A 238 1.85 -11.79 -3.80
C TRP A 238 0.36 -11.99 -3.54
N ALA A 239 -0.19 -11.31 -2.54
CA ALA A 239 -1.61 -11.31 -2.26
C ALA A 239 -2.28 -10.09 -2.92
N MET A 240 -3.38 -10.29 -3.62
CA MET A 240 -4.21 -9.18 -4.09
C MET A 240 -4.89 -8.52 -2.88
N ASN A 241 -4.99 -7.19 -2.86
CA ASN A 241 -5.76 -6.47 -1.84
C ASN A 241 -7.24 -6.91 -1.91
N PRO A 242 -7.80 -7.54 -0.86
CA PRO A 242 -9.17 -8.05 -0.89
C PRO A 242 -10.23 -6.96 -0.71
N ILE A 243 -9.84 -5.74 -0.33
CA ILE A 243 -10.77 -4.63 -0.09
C ILE A 243 -10.92 -3.84 -1.40
N PRO A 244 -12.07 -3.92 -2.10
CA PRO A 244 -12.22 -3.24 -3.37
C PRO A 244 -12.23 -1.73 -3.16
N PRO A 245 -11.47 -0.96 -3.97
CA PRO A 245 -11.59 0.48 -4.00
C PRO A 245 -13.02 0.92 -4.36
N ARG A 246 -13.40 2.08 -3.85
CA ARG A 246 -14.62 2.80 -4.22
C ARG A 246 -14.20 4.19 -4.64
N CYS A 247 -14.74 4.66 -5.78
CA CYS A 247 -14.65 6.03 -6.25
C CYS A 247 -13.23 6.64 -6.13
N LEU A 248 -12.36 6.31 -7.09
CA LEU A 248 -10.95 6.68 -7.10
C LEU A 248 -10.70 8.19 -7.34
N SER A 249 -11.72 9.00 -7.65
CA SER A 249 -11.59 10.43 -8.02
C SER A 249 -11.65 11.41 -6.85
N THR A 250 -11.03 12.58 -7.05
CA THR A 250 -11.02 13.68 -6.08
C THR A 250 -12.40 14.33 -5.98
N CYS A 251 -12.95 14.29 -4.79
CA CYS A 251 -14.29 14.74 -4.47
C CYS A 251 -14.33 16.24 -4.13
N GLU A 252 -14.05 17.12 -5.08
CA GLU A 252 -14.20 18.57 -4.85
C GLU A 252 -15.65 19.06 -4.95
N THR A 253 -16.57 18.33 -5.63
CA THR A 253 -17.92 18.84 -5.96
C THR A 253 -19.09 17.88 -5.66
N GLY A 254 -18.89 16.86 -4.82
CA GLY A 254 -20.00 16.10 -4.22
C GLY A 254 -20.66 15.02 -5.09
N ASN A 255 -20.11 14.68 -6.26
CA ASN A 255 -20.57 13.53 -7.06
C ASN A 255 -19.37 12.71 -7.56
N CYS A 256 -18.74 11.98 -6.63
CA CYS A 256 -17.42 11.35 -6.75
C CYS A 256 -17.41 10.05 -7.58
N CYS A 257 -18.58 9.59 -8.00
CA CYS A 257 -18.77 8.30 -8.67
C CYS A 257 -19.58 8.57 -9.93
N SER A 258 -18.98 9.31 -10.88
CA SER A 258 -19.69 9.70 -12.10
C SER A 258 -19.95 8.45 -12.95
N ARG A 259 -21.22 8.19 -13.28
CA ARG A 259 -21.66 7.07 -14.15
C ARG A 259 -21.23 7.23 -15.62
N ALA A 260 -20.36 8.17 -15.93
CA ALA A 260 -19.98 8.49 -17.31
C ALA A 260 -18.94 7.49 -17.83
N ASN A 261 -19.40 6.64 -18.76
CA ASN A 261 -18.67 5.55 -19.40
C ASN A 261 -17.45 6.02 -20.22
N THR A 262 -16.23 5.94 -19.67
CA THR A 262 -14.99 5.44 -20.35
C THR A 262 -13.75 5.74 -19.52
N CYS A 263 -12.87 4.75 -19.31
CA CYS A 263 -11.50 5.03 -18.88
C CYS A 263 -10.80 5.73 -20.04
N ARG A 264 -10.36 6.98 -19.88
CA ARG A 264 -9.72 7.72 -20.98
C ARG A 264 -8.20 7.65 -20.86
N PRO A 265 -7.47 7.24 -21.91
CA PRO A 265 -6.01 7.31 -21.92
C PRO A 265 -5.52 8.75 -21.67
N CYS A 266 -4.34 8.88 -21.05
CA CYS A 266 -3.64 10.17 -20.97
C CYS A 266 -3.34 10.70 -22.39
N GLY A 267 -3.48 12.01 -22.60
CA GLY A 267 -3.08 12.64 -23.87
C GLY A 267 -1.55 12.74 -23.99
N ASN A 268 -1.02 12.61 -25.22
CA ASN A 268 0.42 12.54 -25.51
C ASN A 268 1.27 13.75 -25.09
N ASN A 269 0.66 14.89 -24.72
CA ASN A 269 1.35 16.14 -24.38
C ASN A 269 1.37 16.46 -22.87
N GLN A 270 1.02 15.50 -22.00
CA GLN A 270 0.99 15.74 -20.55
C GLN A 270 2.36 15.47 -19.92
N THR A 271 3.13 16.54 -19.72
CA THR A 271 4.46 16.47 -19.08
C THR A 271 4.48 17.07 -17.67
N HIS A 272 3.45 17.84 -17.26
CA HIS A 272 3.35 18.46 -15.93
C HIS A 272 1.90 18.63 -15.45
N ILE A 273 1.68 18.30 -14.16
CA ILE A 273 0.42 18.37 -13.40
C ILE A 273 -0.02 19.83 -13.22
N SER A 274 -0.80 20.37 -14.16
CA SER A 274 -1.61 21.57 -13.89
C SER A 274 -3.09 21.44 -14.29
N LYS A 275 -3.48 20.34 -14.97
CA LYS A 275 -4.82 19.72 -15.18
C LYS A 275 -4.86 18.98 -16.53
N PRO A 276 -5.75 17.99 -16.76
CA PRO A 276 -6.60 17.29 -15.81
C PRO A 276 -5.95 15.99 -15.33
N ASP A 277 -6.38 15.58 -14.15
CA ASP A 277 -6.27 14.23 -13.62
C ASP A 277 -6.69 13.20 -14.71
N CYS A 278 -5.73 12.61 -15.44
CA CYS A 278 -5.98 11.47 -16.32
C CYS A 278 -5.81 10.14 -15.57
N THR A 279 -6.04 10.21 -14.26
CA THR A 279 -5.49 9.28 -13.28
C THR A 279 -6.54 8.32 -12.76
N THR A 280 -7.81 8.64 -12.97
CA THR A 280 -8.93 7.85 -12.49
C THR A 280 -9.76 7.36 -13.65
N CYS A 281 -9.86 6.03 -13.78
CA CYS A 281 -11.01 5.48 -14.45
C CYS A 281 -12.20 5.63 -13.51
N ASP A 282 -12.99 6.68 -13.73
CA ASP A 282 -14.25 6.93 -13.01
C ASP A 282 -15.31 5.86 -13.29
N ASN A 283 -15.10 5.03 -14.32
CA ASN A 283 -15.93 3.85 -14.62
C ASN A 283 -15.42 2.56 -13.95
N THR A 284 -14.71 2.69 -12.84
CA THR A 284 -14.55 1.54 -11.95
C THR A 284 -15.91 1.29 -11.32
N PRO A 285 -16.50 0.08 -11.40
CA PRO A 285 -17.69 -0.25 -10.63
C PRO A 285 -17.53 0.26 -9.18
N ASP A 286 -18.60 0.75 -8.55
CA ASP A 286 -18.56 1.13 -7.14
C ASP A 286 -19.33 0.08 -6.34
N PRO A 287 -18.64 -0.87 -5.67
CA PRO A 287 -17.18 -1.04 -5.56
C PRO A 287 -16.53 -1.76 -6.76
N ALA A 288 -15.19 -1.63 -6.91
CA ALA A 288 -14.45 -2.08 -8.10
C ALA A 288 -14.61 -3.57 -8.44
N PHE A 289 -14.90 -4.36 -7.42
CA PHE A 289 -15.33 -5.75 -7.48
C PHE A 289 -16.20 -6.03 -6.25
N PRO A 290 -16.95 -7.16 -6.21
CA PRO A 290 -17.82 -7.48 -5.07
C PRO A 290 -17.06 -7.45 -3.74
N PRO A 291 -17.56 -6.77 -2.69
CA PRO A 291 -16.94 -6.78 -1.38
C PRO A 291 -16.78 -8.20 -0.83
N PRO A 292 -15.71 -8.47 -0.08
CA PRO A 292 -15.46 -9.80 0.47
C PRO A 292 -16.29 -10.10 1.73
N CYS A 293 -17.13 -9.16 2.18
CA CYS A 293 -18.05 -9.32 3.29
C CYS A 293 -19.44 -8.77 2.92
N ASP A 294 -20.46 -9.19 3.66
CA ASP A 294 -21.79 -8.62 3.52
C ASP A 294 -21.82 -7.20 4.11
N GLU A 295 -22.13 -6.23 3.25
CA GLU A 295 -22.27 -4.84 3.67
C GLU A 295 -23.69 -4.47 4.07
N THR A 296 -24.74 -5.29 3.90
CA THR A 296 -26.15 -5.07 4.34
C THR A 296 -26.53 -3.66 4.83
N GLY A 297 -26.68 -2.71 3.90
CA GLY A 297 -27.10 -1.32 4.22
C GLY A 297 -26.02 -0.41 4.82
N ARG A 298 -24.81 -0.93 4.99
CA ARG A 298 -23.57 -0.28 5.41
C ARG A 298 -22.52 -0.22 4.29
N PRO A 299 -22.79 0.45 3.15
CA PRO A 299 -21.78 0.69 2.12
C PRO A 299 -20.44 1.17 2.71
N GLY A 300 -19.36 0.50 2.29
CA GLY A 300 -17.99 0.81 2.69
C GLY A 300 -17.47 0.06 3.92
N LEU A 301 -18.25 -0.84 4.52
CA LEU A 301 -17.84 -1.62 5.70
C LEU A 301 -16.58 -2.48 5.44
N CYS A 302 -16.45 -3.04 4.24
CA CYS A 302 -15.29 -3.82 3.80
C CYS A 302 -14.87 -3.46 2.37
N SER A 303 -15.12 -2.21 1.97
CA SER A 303 -14.77 -1.66 0.66
C SER A 303 -14.52 -0.15 0.75
N GLY A 304 -13.81 0.41 -0.23
CA GLY A 304 -13.51 1.83 -0.31
C GLY A 304 -12.26 2.27 0.46
N ASN A 305 -12.10 3.59 0.57
CA ASN A 305 -11.09 4.21 1.43
C ASN A 305 -11.45 3.98 2.90
N GLN A 306 -10.46 3.62 3.71
CA GLN A 306 -10.64 3.43 5.15
C GLN A 306 -9.94 4.57 5.92
N PRO A 307 -10.22 4.81 7.20
CA PRO A 307 -11.31 4.22 7.97
C PRO A 307 -12.67 4.57 7.36
N SER A 308 -13.51 3.56 7.12
CA SER A 308 -14.88 3.81 6.71
C SER A 308 -15.63 4.51 7.84
N ARG A 309 -16.81 5.07 7.54
CA ARG A 309 -17.74 5.55 8.58
C ARG A 309 -18.11 4.47 9.62
N TRP A 310 -17.81 3.21 9.34
CA TRP A 310 -18.11 2.05 10.20
C TRP A 310 -16.90 1.55 11.01
N GLY A 311 -15.71 2.09 10.77
CA GLY A 311 -14.49 1.64 11.45
C GLY A 311 -13.33 1.44 10.49
N SER A 312 -12.13 1.40 11.07
CA SER A 312 -10.96 0.84 10.40
C SER A 312 -11.16 -0.67 10.22
N VAL A 313 -10.80 -1.17 9.04
CA VAL A 313 -10.72 -2.59 8.74
C VAL A 313 -9.28 -2.94 8.37
N SER A 314 -8.80 -4.03 8.95
CA SER A 314 -7.49 -4.61 8.66
C SER A 314 -7.64 -5.85 7.82
N VAL A 315 -6.65 -6.11 6.98
CA VAL A 315 -6.43 -7.41 6.37
C VAL A 315 -5.48 -8.19 7.27
N VAL A 316 -5.89 -9.39 7.65
CA VAL A 316 -5.13 -10.34 8.45
C VAL A 316 -4.71 -11.49 7.55
N ASP A 317 -3.42 -11.78 7.54
CA ASP A 317 -2.84 -12.91 6.82
C ASP A 317 -2.07 -13.80 7.78
N VAL A 318 -1.80 -15.02 7.32
CA VAL A 318 -0.87 -15.93 7.97
C VAL A 318 0.28 -16.20 7.01
N VAL A 319 1.50 -15.99 7.45
CA VAL A 319 2.72 -16.23 6.66
C VAL A 319 3.56 -17.34 7.25
N ARG A 320 4.25 -18.11 6.42
CA ARG A 320 5.18 -19.16 6.85
C ARG A 320 6.59 -18.58 7.00
N ILE A 321 7.21 -18.81 8.15
CA ILE A 321 8.61 -18.46 8.38
C ILE A 321 9.47 -19.61 7.85
N PRO A 322 10.41 -19.37 6.91
CA PRO A 322 11.22 -20.45 6.34
C PRO A 322 12.05 -21.16 7.43
N ALA A 323 12.00 -22.49 7.47
CA ALA A 323 12.72 -23.30 8.45
C ALA A 323 14.25 -23.19 8.32
N ALA A 324 14.74 -22.83 7.13
CA ALA A 324 16.16 -22.68 6.83
C ALA A 324 16.75 -21.33 7.29
N LEU A 325 15.95 -20.39 7.82
CA LEU A 325 16.47 -19.11 8.30
C LEU A 325 17.38 -19.31 9.51
N SER A 326 18.50 -18.59 9.50
CA SER A 326 19.37 -18.44 10.66
C SER A 326 18.63 -17.65 11.75
N PRO A 327 18.64 -18.10 13.01
CA PRO A 327 18.14 -17.28 14.12
C PRO A 327 18.86 -15.93 14.19
N GLY A 328 18.15 -14.88 14.61
CA GLY A 328 18.71 -13.53 14.71
C GLY A 328 17.68 -12.41 14.57
N ALA A 329 18.16 -11.18 14.51
CA ALA A 329 17.32 -10.01 14.27
C ALA A 329 17.06 -9.81 12.78
N TYR A 330 15.81 -9.61 12.40
CA TYR A 330 15.37 -9.35 11.04
C TYR A 330 14.43 -8.15 11.00
N ILE A 331 14.34 -7.54 9.82
CA ILE A 331 13.31 -6.58 9.47
C ILE A 331 12.28 -7.28 8.61
N LEU A 332 11.02 -7.22 9.02
CA LEU A 332 9.87 -7.56 8.21
C LEU A 332 9.51 -6.36 7.34
N GLY A 333 9.63 -6.51 6.03
CA GLY A 333 9.16 -5.54 5.04
C GLY A 333 7.79 -5.92 4.54
N TRP A 334 6.82 -5.03 4.68
CA TRP A 334 5.54 -5.05 3.97
C TRP A 334 5.62 -4.09 2.79
N ARG A 335 5.30 -4.57 1.59
CA ARG A 335 5.27 -3.77 0.36
C ARG A 335 3.93 -3.95 -0.31
N LEU A 336 3.26 -2.85 -0.66
CA LEU A 336 2.06 -2.81 -1.48
C LEU A 336 2.40 -2.10 -2.79
N ASP A 337 2.27 -2.83 -3.89
CA ASP A 337 2.32 -2.30 -5.24
C ASP A 337 0.91 -1.84 -5.61
N CYS A 338 0.71 -0.54 -5.81
CA CYS A 338 -0.60 0.01 -6.15
C CYS A 338 -0.96 -0.26 -7.61
N GLU A 339 -2.27 -0.23 -7.92
CA GLU A 339 -2.75 -0.41 -9.30
C GLU A 339 -3.38 0.85 -9.87
N ALA A 340 -4.10 1.64 -9.07
CA ALA A 340 -4.68 2.90 -9.55
C ALA A 340 -3.64 4.02 -9.68
N THR A 341 -2.48 3.90 -9.02
CA THR A 341 -1.42 4.90 -8.99
C THR A 341 -0.06 4.25 -9.20
N ALA A 342 0.90 5.02 -9.73
CA ALA A 342 2.31 4.65 -9.84
C ALA A 342 3.03 4.81 -8.48
N GLN A 343 2.47 4.17 -7.46
CA GLN A 343 2.93 4.24 -6.07
C GLN A 343 3.28 2.85 -5.53
N VAL A 344 4.29 2.81 -4.67
CA VAL A 344 4.65 1.64 -3.88
C VAL A 344 4.71 2.02 -2.41
N TRP A 345 3.85 1.42 -1.59
CA TRP A 345 3.77 1.70 -0.17
C TRP A 345 4.62 0.67 0.59
N SER A 346 5.43 1.13 1.54
CA SER A 346 6.41 0.27 2.20
C SER A 346 6.46 0.54 3.69
N ASN A 347 6.50 -0.51 4.49
CA ASN A 347 6.63 -0.44 5.94
C ASN A 347 7.62 -1.49 6.43
N CYS A 348 8.36 -1.17 7.49
CA CYS A 348 9.38 -2.06 8.08
C CYS A 348 9.11 -2.26 9.57
N ALA A 349 9.15 -3.51 10.05
CA ALA A 349 8.99 -3.84 11.47
C ALA A 349 10.15 -4.70 11.98
N ASP A 350 10.57 -4.51 13.22
CA ASP A 350 11.58 -5.36 13.86
C ASP A 350 10.98 -6.70 14.29
N ILE A 351 11.67 -7.80 13.98
CA ILE A 351 11.35 -9.13 14.49
C ILE A 351 12.61 -9.87 14.94
N VAL A 352 12.44 -10.89 15.78
CA VAL A 352 13.50 -11.83 16.16
C VAL A 352 13.11 -13.23 15.71
N ILE A 353 13.95 -13.86 14.88
CA ILE A 353 13.78 -15.25 14.49
C ILE A 353 14.51 -16.16 15.49
N THR A 354 13.81 -17.15 16.02
CA THR A 354 14.34 -18.17 16.95
C THR A 354 14.34 -19.57 16.31
N GLN A 355 15.01 -20.51 16.99
CA GLN A 355 15.20 -21.88 16.53
C GLN A 355 13.93 -22.72 16.43
#